data_AF-A0A1B1CPG3-F1
#
_entry.id   AF-A0A1B1CPG3-F1
#
_cell.length_a   1.000
_cell.length_b   1.000
_cell.length_c   1.000
_cell.angle_alpha   90.00
_cell.angle_beta   90.00
_cell.angle_gamma   90.00
#
_symmetry.space_group_name_H-M   'P 1'
#
loop_
_entity.id
_entity.type
_entity.pdbx_description
1 polymer ?
#
loop_
_entity_poly.entity_id
_entity_poly.type
_entity_poly.pdbx_seq_one_letter_code
_entity_poly.pdbx_strand_id
1 'polypeptide(L)'
;MAVLHHAFRCAVTPALEREIANLLAAWETGDRERLSDMALARYTALAERKDIHAAFYLGPDGAAPSWLQPQFISPGLAALVVLAKGFVPLPTLSASSDTNHYQLATQLPALGWATDEIDCLIRGQPIEAMLQGSAGCAFRLKQGGFRHTGGWTPGRMARTLCTRLDRLAFGPPSQANEAALVAWSKLNESNALQDARAMLNPLTDDDWLVMALTH
;
A
#
# COMPACT_ATOMS: atom_id res chain seq x y z
N MET A 1 -6.78 0.39 21.51
CA MET A 1 -6.81 1.28 20.33
C MET A 1 -6.86 0.36 19.12
N ALA A 2 -7.89 0.48 18.28
CA ALA A 2 -8.07 -0.41 17.13
C ALA A 2 -7.10 0.00 16.02
N VAL A 3 -6.37 -0.95 15.43
CA VAL A 3 -5.50 -0.68 14.29
C VAL A 3 -6.24 -1.08 13.03
N LEU A 4 -6.55 -0.10 12.19
CA LEU A 4 -7.29 -0.33 10.95
C LEU A 4 -6.32 -0.46 9.77
N HIS A 5 -6.47 -1.55 9.02
CA HIS A 5 -5.83 -1.74 7.72
C HIS A 5 -6.76 -1.22 6.63
N HIS A 6 -6.20 -0.41 5.74
CA HIS A 6 -6.85 0.11 4.54
C HIS A 6 -6.15 -0.45 3.31
N ALA A 7 -6.90 -0.76 2.27
CA ALA A 7 -6.37 -1.31 1.03
C ALA A 7 -7.06 -0.69 -0.18
N PHE A 8 -6.27 -0.37 -1.20
CA PHE A 8 -6.73 0.20 -2.46
C PHE A 8 -5.99 -0.46 -3.63
N ARG A 9 -6.70 -0.58 -4.74
CA ARG A 9 -6.14 -0.88 -6.06
C ARG A 9 -5.81 0.44 -6.76
N CYS A 10 -4.65 0.52 -7.37
CA CYS A 10 -4.27 1.59 -8.29
C CYS A 10 -3.87 0.97 -9.64
N ALA A 11 -4.68 1.18 -10.68
CA ALA A 11 -4.40 0.61 -12.01
C ALA A 11 -3.30 1.40 -12.73
N VAL A 12 -2.24 0.72 -13.14
CA VAL A 12 -1.12 1.25 -13.92
C VAL A 12 -1.54 1.38 -15.38
N THR A 13 -2.09 2.54 -15.70
CA THR A 13 -2.52 2.87 -17.06
C THR A 13 -1.51 3.80 -17.74
N PRO A 14 -1.52 3.92 -19.08
CA PRO A 14 -0.69 4.91 -19.77
C PRO A 14 -0.95 6.36 -19.35
N ALA A 15 -2.13 6.65 -18.79
CA ALA A 15 -2.40 7.96 -18.19
C ALA A 15 -1.67 8.12 -16.84
N LEU A 16 -1.70 7.10 -15.99
CA LEU A 16 -0.98 7.08 -14.72
C LEU A 16 0.53 7.17 -14.94
N GLU A 17 1.07 6.42 -15.90
CA GLU A 17 2.51 6.46 -16.24
C GLU A 17 2.97 7.86 -16.66
N ARG A 18 2.14 8.60 -17.39
CA ARG A 18 2.42 10.01 -17.72
C ARG A 18 2.40 10.92 -16.49
N GLU A 19 1.49 10.69 -15.55
CA GLU A 19 1.47 11.42 -14.28
C GLU A 19 2.72 11.11 -13.45
N ILE A 20 3.14 9.84 -13.40
CA ILE A 20 4.38 9.40 -12.75
C ILE A 20 5.61 10.06 -13.41
N ALA A 21 5.69 10.08 -14.74
CA ALA A 21 6.80 10.72 -15.45
C ALA A 21 6.88 12.23 -15.15
N ASN A 22 5.73 12.92 -15.11
CA ASN A 22 5.68 14.34 -14.76
C ASN A 22 6.10 14.60 -13.30
N LEU A 23 5.67 13.74 -12.38
CA LEU A 23 6.07 13.79 -10.96
C LEU A 23 7.58 13.58 -10.81
N LEU A 24 8.11 12.55 -11.46
CA LEU A 24 9.53 12.20 -11.41
C LEU A 24 10.39 13.31 -12.01
N ALA A 25 9.97 13.94 -13.10
CA ALA A 25 10.68 15.08 -13.66
C ALA A 25 10.80 16.25 -12.67
N ALA A 26 9.73 16.58 -11.93
CA ALA A 26 9.76 17.62 -10.90
C ALA A 26 10.57 17.20 -9.66
N TRP A 27 10.51 15.92 -9.29
CA TRP A 27 11.29 15.35 -8.20
C TRP A 27 12.80 15.40 -8.51
N GLU A 28 13.19 14.97 -9.70
CA GLU A 28 14.58 14.91 -10.16
C GLU A 28 15.25 16.29 -10.16
N THR A 29 14.51 17.33 -10.55
CA THR A 29 15.01 18.72 -10.53
C THR A 29 14.90 19.40 -9.16
N GLY A 30 14.28 18.74 -8.18
CA GLY A 30 14.02 19.32 -6.85
C GLY A 30 13.02 20.48 -6.88
N ASP A 31 12.16 20.54 -7.89
CA ASP A 31 11.18 21.61 -8.11
C ASP A 31 9.99 21.46 -7.16
N ARG A 32 10.13 22.01 -5.95
CA ARG A 32 9.13 21.92 -4.89
C ARG A 32 7.87 22.72 -5.21
N GLU A 33 7.97 23.82 -5.95
CA GLU A 33 6.80 24.60 -6.39
C GLU A 33 5.95 23.76 -7.32
N ARG A 34 6.55 23.15 -8.33
CA ARG A 34 5.83 22.26 -9.26
C ARG A 34 5.22 21.04 -8.57
N LEU A 35 5.93 20.42 -7.62
CA LEU A 35 5.37 19.32 -6.83
C LEU A 35 4.15 19.76 -6.00
N SER A 36 4.23 20.95 -5.39
CA SER A 36 3.13 21.56 -4.63
C SER A 36 1.92 21.82 -5.53
N ASP A 37 2.13 22.48 -6.67
CA ASP A 37 1.06 22.80 -7.63
C ASP A 37 0.35 21.54 -8.14
N MET A 38 1.13 20.52 -8.52
CA MET A 38 0.59 19.24 -8.96
C MET A 38 -0.27 18.57 -7.87
N ALA A 39 0.20 18.57 -6.62
CA ALA A 39 -0.53 17.97 -5.51
C ALA A 39 -1.80 18.76 -5.15
N LEU A 40 -1.70 20.09 -5.05
CA LEU A 40 -2.83 20.98 -4.74
C LEU A 40 -3.93 20.88 -5.81
N ALA A 41 -3.57 20.82 -7.10
CA ALA A 41 -4.52 20.66 -8.20
C ALA A 41 -5.34 19.36 -8.10
N ARG A 42 -4.81 18.32 -7.43
CA ARG A 42 -5.51 17.05 -7.21
C ARG A 42 -6.23 16.99 -5.87
N TYR A 43 -5.71 17.69 -4.87
CA TYR A 43 -6.21 17.65 -3.51
C TYR A 43 -7.69 18.05 -3.40
N THR A 44 -8.14 19.06 -4.15
CA THR A 44 -9.56 19.46 -4.13
C THR A 44 -10.50 18.31 -4.48
N ALA A 45 -10.14 17.46 -5.44
CA ALA A 45 -10.94 16.29 -5.80
C ALA A 45 -10.86 15.15 -4.77
N LEU A 46 -9.80 15.13 -3.95
CA LEU A 46 -9.67 14.18 -2.85
C LEU A 46 -10.44 14.60 -1.60
N ALA A 47 -10.74 15.90 -1.43
CA ALA A 47 -11.44 16.43 -0.26
C ALA A 47 -12.84 15.80 -0.02
N GLU A 48 -13.40 15.09 -0.99
CA GLU A 48 -14.68 14.37 -0.85
C GLU A 48 -14.49 12.86 -0.58
N ARG A 49 -13.26 12.34 -0.70
CA ARG A 49 -12.90 10.91 -0.55
C ARG A 49 -12.58 10.54 0.90
N LYS A 50 -13.64 10.25 1.67
CA LYS A 50 -13.53 9.85 3.10
C LYS A 50 -12.62 8.64 3.34
N ASP A 51 -12.62 7.68 2.42
CA ASP A 51 -11.76 6.50 2.44
C ASP A 51 -10.26 6.87 2.39
N ILE A 52 -9.89 7.81 1.52
CA ILE A 52 -8.51 8.32 1.41
C ILE A 52 -8.12 9.13 2.65
N HIS A 53 -9.03 9.96 3.18
CA HIS A 53 -8.76 10.74 4.38
C HIS A 53 -8.50 9.85 5.59
N ALA A 54 -9.35 8.85 5.78
CA ALA A 54 -9.23 7.90 6.88
C ALA A 54 -7.92 7.13 6.80
N ALA A 55 -7.49 6.73 5.60
CA ALA A 55 -6.28 5.95 5.39
C ALA A 55 -4.97 6.76 5.51
N PHE A 56 -4.94 8.00 5.00
CA PHE A 56 -3.68 8.75 4.80
C PHE A 56 -3.60 10.08 5.55
N TYR A 57 -4.56 10.39 6.41
CA TYR A 57 -4.63 11.66 7.16
C TYR A 57 -4.68 12.90 6.26
N LEU A 58 -5.32 12.77 5.09
CA LEU A 58 -5.43 13.84 4.08
C LEU A 58 -6.74 14.65 4.18
N GLY A 59 -7.38 14.69 5.36
CA GLY A 59 -8.65 15.40 5.54
C GLY A 59 -8.53 16.94 5.39
N PRO A 60 -9.54 17.62 4.82
CA PRO A 60 -9.55 19.08 4.60
C PRO A 60 -9.46 19.89 5.89
N ASP A 61 -10.02 19.37 6.98
CA ASP A 61 -10.04 20.03 8.29
C ASP A 61 -8.73 19.81 9.08
N GLY A 62 -7.78 19.06 8.52
CA GLY A 62 -6.48 18.77 9.12
C GLY A 62 -5.35 19.69 8.62
N ALA A 63 -4.11 19.32 8.94
CA ALA A 63 -2.92 20.04 8.47
C ALA A 63 -2.51 19.71 7.02
N ALA A 64 -3.28 18.85 6.33
CA ALA A 64 -2.98 18.40 4.97
C ALA A 64 -2.78 19.56 3.98
N PRO A 65 -3.62 20.62 3.92
CA PRO A 65 -3.39 21.75 3.02
C PRO A 65 -2.05 22.46 3.25
N SER A 66 -1.62 22.55 4.52
CA SER A 66 -0.34 23.14 4.91
C SER A 66 0.84 22.27 4.48
N TRP A 67 0.73 20.95 4.57
CA TRP A 67 1.77 20.03 4.11
C TRP A 67 1.96 20.06 2.60
N LEU A 68 0.94 20.47 1.84
CA LEU A 68 1.01 20.57 0.39
C LEU A 68 1.68 21.86 -0.10
N GLN A 69 2.01 22.81 0.77
CA GLN A 69 2.68 24.06 0.38
C GLN A 69 4.14 23.81 -0.03
N PRO A 70 4.75 24.64 -0.91
CA PRO A 70 6.10 24.40 -1.44
C PRO A 70 7.17 24.22 -0.36
N GLN A 71 7.06 24.93 0.76
CA GLN A 71 8.00 24.84 1.89
C GLN A 71 7.93 23.50 2.66
N PHE A 72 6.80 22.79 2.61
CA PHE A 72 6.54 21.58 3.40
C PHE A 72 6.36 20.31 2.57
N ILE A 73 5.99 20.44 1.30
CA ILE A 73 5.73 19.29 0.43
C ILE A 73 6.96 18.38 0.36
N SER A 74 6.73 17.10 0.60
CA SER A 74 7.70 16.05 0.30
C SER A 74 7.32 15.37 -1.01
N PRO A 75 8.29 14.90 -1.82
CA PRO A 75 7.96 14.26 -3.09
C PRO A 75 7.09 13.01 -2.95
N GLY A 76 7.31 12.20 -1.90
CA GLY A 76 6.44 11.05 -1.60
C GLY A 76 4.99 11.45 -1.29
N LEU A 77 4.78 12.56 -0.56
CA LEU A 77 3.44 13.10 -0.33
C LEU A 77 2.80 13.61 -1.63
N ALA A 78 3.56 14.32 -2.46
CA ALA A 78 3.07 14.79 -3.77
C ALA A 78 2.65 13.60 -4.65
N ALA A 79 3.48 12.55 -4.71
CA ALA A 79 3.17 11.33 -5.45
C ALA A 79 1.92 10.62 -4.89
N LEU A 80 1.79 10.45 -3.57
CA LEU A 80 0.58 9.88 -2.97
C LEU A 80 -0.67 10.67 -3.39
N VAL A 81 -0.66 12.00 -3.22
CA VAL A 81 -1.84 12.86 -3.51
C VAL A 81 -2.19 12.84 -4.99
N VAL A 82 -1.19 12.89 -5.88
CA VAL A 82 -1.44 12.86 -7.32
C VAL A 82 -2.03 11.52 -7.75
N LEU A 83 -1.50 10.41 -7.25
CA LEU A 83 -1.92 9.06 -7.65
C LEU A 83 -3.24 8.61 -6.98
N ALA A 84 -3.58 9.18 -5.82
CA ALA A 84 -4.76 8.79 -5.04
C ALA A 84 -6.10 8.94 -5.80
N LYS A 85 -6.15 9.78 -6.84
CA LYS A 85 -7.32 9.86 -7.73
C LYS A 85 -7.66 8.50 -8.37
N GLY A 86 -6.64 7.71 -8.68
CA GLY A 86 -6.79 6.39 -9.30
C GLY A 86 -7.10 5.26 -8.32
N PHE A 87 -7.22 5.55 -7.01
CA PHE A 87 -7.41 4.52 -6.00
C PHE A 87 -8.86 4.04 -5.96
N VAL A 88 -9.02 2.72 -6.02
CA VAL A 88 -10.29 2.00 -5.86
C VAL A 88 -10.21 1.18 -4.58
N PRO A 89 -11.12 1.35 -3.61
CA PRO A 89 -11.10 0.57 -2.36
C PRO A 89 -11.16 -0.93 -2.60
N LEU A 90 -10.45 -1.68 -1.76
CA LEU A 90 -10.45 -3.14 -1.72
C LEU A 90 -10.93 -3.63 -0.34
N PRO A 91 -11.36 -4.89 -0.23
CA PRO A 91 -11.43 -5.56 1.07
C PRO A 91 -10.09 -5.44 1.79
N THR A 92 -10.12 -5.21 3.09
CA THR A 92 -8.92 -4.94 3.88
C THR A 92 -8.59 -6.12 4.79
N LEU A 93 -7.38 -6.14 5.34
CA LEU A 93 -7.03 -7.14 6.34
C LEU A 93 -7.85 -7.00 7.62
N SER A 94 -8.48 -5.85 7.87
CA SER A 94 -9.32 -5.63 9.05
C SER A 94 -10.81 -5.98 8.83
N ALA A 95 -11.17 -6.58 7.69
CA ALA A 95 -12.57 -6.85 7.35
C ALA A 95 -13.26 -7.79 8.34
N SER A 96 -12.58 -8.85 8.79
CA SER A 96 -13.11 -9.79 9.78
C SER A 96 -12.61 -9.51 11.20
N SER A 97 -11.41 -8.94 11.36
CA SER A 97 -10.83 -8.57 12.66
C SER A 97 -9.75 -7.51 12.52
N ASP A 98 -9.79 -6.47 13.36
CA ASP A 98 -8.78 -5.40 13.38
C ASP A 98 -7.34 -5.89 13.61
N THR A 99 -7.16 -7.10 14.14
CA THR A 99 -5.84 -7.67 14.46
C THR A 99 -5.27 -8.59 13.38
N ASN A 100 -5.99 -8.83 12.28
CA ASN A 100 -5.58 -9.81 11.28
C ASN A 100 -4.26 -9.46 10.58
N HIS A 101 -3.95 -8.18 10.38
CA HIS A 101 -2.62 -7.76 9.91
C HIS A 101 -1.50 -8.20 10.88
N TYR A 102 -1.73 -8.15 12.19
CA TYR A 102 -0.79 -8.62 13.21
C TYR A 102 -0.73 -10.15 13.28
N GLN A 103 -1.87 -10.83 13.15
CA GLN A 103 -1.91 -12.29 13.08
C GLN A 103 -1.10 -12.79 11.87
N LEU A 104 -1.30 -12.22 10.69
CA LEU A 104 -0.52 -12.55 9.49
C LEU A 104 0.98 -12.33 9.72
N ALA A 105 1.36 -11.18 10.29
CA ALA A 105 2.78 -10.87 10.54
C ALA A 105 3.45 -11.88 11.49
N THR A 106 2.71 -12.39 12.47
CA THR A 106 3.27 -13.26 13.52
C THR A 106 3.17 -14.75 13.22
N GLN A 107 2.15 -15.18 12.48
CA GLN A 107 1.90 -16.61 12.22
C GLN A 107 2.47 -17.10 10.89
N LEU A 108 2.53 -16.26 9.84
CA LEU A 108 3.07 -16.66 8.53
C LEU A 108 4.54 -17.14 8.56
N PRO A 109 5.45 -16.62 9.41
CA PRO A 109 6.81 -17.16 9.49
C PRO A 109 6.87 -18.65 9.86
N ALA A 110 5.99 -19.12 10.76
CA ALA A 110 5.90 -20.53 11.13
C ALA A 110 5.41 -21.42 9.97
N LEU A 111 4.77 -20.81 8.97
CA LEU A 111 4.34 -21.44 7.72
C LEU A 111 5.39 -21.31 6.59
N GLY A 112 6.61 -20.89 6.94
CA GLY A 112 7.74 -20.78 6.01
C GLY A 112 7.65 -19.58 5.06
N TRP A 113 6.87 -18.55 5.38
CA TRP A 113 6.85 -17.30 4.61
C TRP A 113 8.09 -16.47 4.89
N ALA A 114 8.67 -15.93 3.81
CA ALA A 114 9.80 -15.04 3.92
C ALA A 114 9.34 -13.66 4.41
N THR A 115 10.21 -12.98 5.14
CA THR A 115 9.89 -11.68 5.76
C THR A 115 9.47 -10.64 4.72
N ASP A 116 10.11 -10.63 3.55
CA ASP A 116 9.79 -9.72 2.44
C ASP A 116 8.41 -9.98 1.84
N GLU A 117 7.98 -11.24 1.72
CA GLU A 117 6.63 -11.59 1.29
C GLU A 117 5.58 -11.12 2.30
N ILE A 118 5.86 -11.32 3.60
CA ILE A 118 4.98 -10.88 4.70
C ILE A 118 4.88 -9.36 4.70
N ASP A 119 6.00 -8.66 4.57
CA ASP A 119 6.02 -7.20 4.50
C ASP A 119 5.26 -6.71 3.26
N CYS A 120 5.45 -7.31 2.08
CA CYS A 120 4.69 -6.97 0.88
C CYS A 120 3.18 -7.23 1.01
N LEU A 121 2.77 -8.23 1.81
CA LEU A 121 1.36 -8.53 2.05
C LEU A 121 0.70 -7.52 2.99
N ILE A 122 1.43 -7.06 4.01
CA ILE A 122 0.84 -6.34 5.15
C ILE A 122 1.15 -4.84 5.12
N ARG A 123 2.41 -4.50 4.80
CA ARG A 123 2.98 -3.16 4.94
C ARG A 123 3.36 -2.54 3.61
N GLY A 124 3.59 -3.34 2.57
CA GLY A 124 4.11 -2.90 1.28
C GLY A 124 5.51 -2.28 1.37
N GLN A 125 5.96 -1.72 0.26
CA GLN A 125 7.19 -0.96 0.14
C GLN A 125 6.91 0.56 0.15
N PRO A 126 7.88 1.40 0.49
CA PRO A 126 7.74 2.85 0.32
C PRO A 126 7.44 3.22 -1.14
N ILE A 127 6.68 4.30 -1.34
CA ILE A 127 6.34 4.81 -2.68
C ILE A 127 7.59 5.09 -3.53
N GLU A 128 8.68 5.55 -2.90
CA GLU A 128 9.97 5.76 -3.56
C GLU A 128 10.53 4.47 -4.16
N ALA A 129 10.45 3.36 -3.44
CA ALA A 129 10.93 2.08 -3.94
C ALA A 129 10.11 1.60 -5.14
N MET A 130 8.79 1.87 -5.14
CA MET A 130 7.92 1.56 -6.26
C MET A 130 8.20 2.41 -7.49
N LEU A 131 8.38 3.72 -7.31
CA LEU A 131 8.62 4.65 -8.40
C LEU A 131 10.06 4.56 -8.95
N GLN A 132 10.99 3.93 -8.23
CA GLN A 132 12.39 3.81 -8.65
C GLN A 132 12.55 3.12 -10.00
N GLY A 133 11.66 2.18 -10.36
CA GLY A 133 11.68 1.51 -11.66
C GLY A 133 11.26 2.40 -12.83
N SER A 134 10.56 3.51 -12.56
CA SER A 134 10.13 4.51 -13.54
C SER A 134 11.05 5.74 -13.57
N ALA A 135 11.96 5.88 -12.61
CA ALA A 135 12.92 6.98 -12.54
C ALA A 135 14.10 6.76 -13.50
N GLY A 136 14.75 7.84 -13.91
CA GLY A 136 15.97 7.73 -14.71
C GLY A 136 17.06 6.94 -13.95
N CYS A 137 17.79 6.06 -14.64
CA CYS A 137 18.77 5.14 -14.01
C CYS A 137 19.84 5.82 -13.13
N ALA A 138 20.13 7.11 -13.34
CA ALA A 138 21.11 7.86 -12.57
C ALA A 138 20.54 8.49 -11.28
N PHE A 139 19.21 8.52 -11.11
CA PHE A 139 18.55 9.17 -9.99
C PHE A 139 18.05 8.16 -8.97
N ARG A 140 18.58 8.25 -7.76
CA ARG A 140 18.10 7.44 -6.63
C ARG A 140 17.07 8.23 -5.83
N LEU A 141 15.84 7.72 -5.80
CA LEU A 141 14.78 8.30 -4.99
C LEU A 141 15.11 8.10 -3.51
N LYS A 142 15.34 9.21 -2.81
CA LYS A 142 15.49 9.20 -1.35
C LYS A 142 14.12 9.22 -0.72
N GLN A 143 13.88 8.32 0.25
CA GLN A 143 12.65 8.31 1.01
C GLN A 143 12.42 9.67 1.67
N GLY A 144 11.26 10.27 1.39
CA GLY A 144 10.87 11.54 1.97
C GLY A 144 10.60 11.45 3.47
N GLY A 145 10.46 12.60 4.13
CA GLY A 145 10.20 12.67 5.57
C GLY A 145 8.75 12.38 5.99
N PHE A 146 7.79 12.36 5.04
CA PHE A 146 6.38 12.12 5.35
C PHE A 146 6.11 10.62 5.50
N ARG A 147 5.79 10.18 6.72
CA ARG A 147 5.69 8.76 7.10
C ARG A 147 4.36 8.09 6.70
N HIS A 148 3.36 8.86 6.31
CA HIS A 148 2.00 8.37 6.02
C HIS A 148 1.72 8.26 4.51
N THR A 149 2.73 7.94 3.69
CA THR A 149 2.58 7.72 2.24
C THR A 149 2.06 6.33 1.87
N GLY A 150 1.79 5.49 2.88
CA GLY A 150 1.32 4.13 2.72
C GLY A 150 2.40 3.15 2.25
N GLY A 151 1.94 1.91 2.12
CA GLY A 151 2.67 0.77 1.60
C GLY A 151 2.24 0.42 0.20
N TRP A 152 3.17 0.04 -0.65
CA TRP A 152 2.89 -0.24 -2.05
C TRP A 152 3.48 -1.59 -2.49
N THR A 153 2.67 -2.41 -3.15
CA THR A 153 3.06 -3.74 -3.62
C THR A 153 2.69 -3.89 -5.10
N PRO A 154 3.64 -4.28 -5.98
CA PRO A 154 3.34 -4.52 -7.39
C PRO A 154 2.34 -5.65 -7.58
N GLY A 155 1.48 -5.56 -8.59
CA GLY A 155 0.45 -6.56 -8.93
C GLY A 155 1.01 -7.96 -9.16
N ARG A 156 2.16 -8.07 -9.86
CA ARG A 156 2.88 -9.34 -10.00
C ARG A 156 3.23 -10.01 -8.67
N MET A 157 3.62 -9.22 -7.67
CA MET A 157 3.92 -9.71 -6.33
C MET A 157 2.62 -10.08 -5.61
N ALA A 158 1.59 -9.23 -5.69
CA ALA A 158 0.26 -9.53 -5.15
C ALA A 158 -0.31 -10.87 -5.66
N ARG A 159 -0.17 -11.20 -6.96
CA ARG A 159 -0.60 -12.50 -7.49
C ARG A 159 0.24 -13.68 -6.98
N THR A 160 1.55 -13.46 -6.81
CA THR A 160 2.44 -14.47 -6.21
C THR A 160 2.01 -14.78 -4.77
N LEU A 161 1.74 -13.74 -3.98
CA LEU A 161 1.23 -13.86 -2.61
C LEU A 161 -0.15 -14.52 -2.59
N CYS A 162 -1.05 -14.16 -3.51
CA CYS A 162 -2.39 -14.75 -3.62
C CYS A 162 -2.32 -16.26 -3.89
N THR A 163 -1.50 -16.68 -4.86
CA THR A 163 -1.27 -18.11 -5.16
C THR A 163 -0.77 -18.87 -3.94
N ARG A 164 0.08 -18.22 -3.13
CA ARG A 164 0.64 -18.80 -1.92
C ARG A 164 -0.41 -18.92 -0.80
N LEU A 165 -1.30 -17.93 -0.66
CA LEU A 165 -2.45 -18.00 0.25
C LEU A 165 -3.47 -19.05 -0.19
N ASP A 166 -3.71 -19.19 -1.49
CA ASP A 166 -4.63 -20.22 -2.01
C ASP A 166 -4.18 -21.63 -1.63
N ARG A 167 -2.87 -21.89 -1.63
CA ARG A 167 -2.33 -23.17 -1.13
C ARG A 167 -2.69 -23.42 0.33
N LEU A 168 -2.66 -22.38 1.17
CA LEU A 168 -3.04 -22.47 2.59
C LEU A 168 -4.56 -22.65 2.78
N ALA A 169 -5.38 -22.27 1.79
CA ALA A 169 -6.83 -22.48 1.85
C ALA A 169 -7.23 -23.95 1.69
N PHE A 170 -6.39 -24.78 1.06
CA PHE A 170 -6.63 -26.22 0.92
C PHE A 170 -6.27 -27.04 2.16
N GLY A 171 -5.62 -26.43 3.15
CA GLY A 171 -5.21 -27.07 4.39
C GLY A 171 -3.81 -26.65 4.84
N PRO A 172 -3.37 -27.12 6.01
CA PRO A 172 -2.02 -26.87 6.48
C PRO A 172 -0.97 -27.54 5.57
N PRO A 173 0.29 -27.06 5.57
CA PRO A 173 1.37 -27.68 4.82
C PRO A 173 1.51 -29.18 5.15
N SER A 174 1.76 -30.02 4.13
CA SER A 174 1.76 -31.49 4.26
C SER A 174 2.84 -32.07 5.18
N GLN A 175 3.88 -31.30 5.49
CA GLN A 175 4.94 -31.64 6.46
C GLN A 175 4.97 -30.64 7.64
N ALA A 176 3.81 -30.06 7.97
CA ALA A 176 3.70 -29.10 9.07
C ALA A 176 4.07 -29.76 10.41
N ASN A 177 4.99 -29.13 11.12
CA ASN A 177 5.19 -29.41 12.55
C ASN A 177 4.04 -28.82 13.38
N GLU A 178 4.01 -29.12 14.67
CA GLU A 178 2.96 -28.64 15.59
C GLU A 178 2.82 -27.10 15.57
N ALA A 179 3.94 -26.37 15.53
CA ALA A 179 3.93 -24.92 15.46
C ALA A 179 3.25 -24.39 14.18
N ALA A 180 3.53 -25.00 13.02
CA ALA A 180 2.91 -24.66 11.75
C ALA A 180 1.40 -24.99 11.75
N LEU A 181 0.98 -26.11 12.36
CA LEU A 181 -0.45 -26.43 12.49
C LEU A 181 -1.19 -25.42 13.35
N VAL A 182 -0.62 -25.04 14.51
CA VAL A 182 -1.20 -24.01 15.39
C VAL A 182 -1.28 -22.66 14.70
N ALA A 183 -0.21 -22.26 14.00
CA ALA A 183 -0.17 -21.00 13.25
C ALA A 183 -1.24 -20.96 12.16
N TRP A 184 -1.39 -22.03 11.38
CA TRP A 184 -2.42 -22.15 10.35
C TRP A 184 -3.83 -22.10 10.96
N SER A 185 -4.09 -22.83 12.04
CA SER A 185 -5.40 -22.82 12.72
C SER A 185 -5.80 -21.43 13.17
N LYS A 186 -4.88 -20.69 13.81
CA LYS A 186 -5.12 -19.31 14.26
C LYS A 186 -5.47 -18.36 13.11
N LEU A 187 -4.75 -18.47 11.99
CA LEU A 187 -5.03 -17.65 10.80
C LEU A 187 -6.36 -18.01 10.14
N ASN A 188 -6.78 -19.26 10.21
CA ASN A 188 -8.05 -19.72 9.67
C ASN A 188 -9.23 -19.31 10.57
N GLU A 189 -9.11 -19.52 11.89
CA GLU A 189 -10.13 -19.15 12.90
C GLU A 189 -10.42 -17.64 12.92
N SER A 190 -9.40 -16.81 12.70
CA SER A 190 -9.53 -15.35 12.63
C SER A 190 -9.99 -14.83 11.26
N ASN A 191 -10.19 -15.71 10.28
CA ASN A 191 -10.41 -15.39 8.86
C ASN A 191 -9.29 -14.56 8.21
N ALA A 192 -8.11 -14.47 8.83
CA ALA A 192 -7.00 -13.66 8.32
C ALA A 192 -6.51 -14.12 6.94
N LEU A 193 -6.51 -15.43 6.67
CA LEU A 193 -6.20 -15.96 5.33
C LEU A 193 -7.25 -15.52 4.30
N GLN A 194 -8.53 -15.53 4.68
CA GLN A 194 -9.62 -15.19 3.78
C GLN A 194 -9.65 -13.68 3.48
N ASP A 195 -9.43 -12.83 4.48
CA ASP A 195 -9.33 -11.38 4.30
C ASP A 195 -8.15 -11.04 3.37
N ALA A 196 -6.99 -11.66 3.58
CA ALA A 196 -5.83 -11.48 2.72
C ALA A 196 -6.11 -11.91 1.27
N ARG A 197 -6.79 -13.04 1.06
CA ARG A 197 -7.20 -13.48 -0.29
C ARG A 197 -8.19 -12.52 -0.92
N ALA A 198 -9.20 -12.07 -0.18
CA ALA A 198 -10.20 -11.12 -0.67
C ALA A 198 -9.58 -9.77 -1.07
N MET A 199 -8.56 -9.32 -0.34
CA MET A 199 -7.80 -8.12 -0.68
C MET A 199 -7.00 -8.28 -1.98
N LEU A 200 -6.35 -9.43 -2.19
CA LEU A 200 -5.47 -9.64 -3.35
C LEU A 200 -6.20 -10.08 -4.63
N ASN A 201 -7.32 -10.80 -4.51
CA ASN A 201 -8.02 -11.42 -5.63
C ASN A 201 -8.44 -10.44 -6.77
N PRO A 202 -8.83 -9.18 -6.50
CA PRO A 202 -9.19 -8.23 -7.55
C PRO A 202 -8.01 -7.65 -8.35
N LEU A 203 -6.76 -7.96 -7.96
CA LEU A 203 -5.56 -7.36 -8.55
C LEU A 203 -5.03 -8.16 -9.75
N THR A 204 -4.59 -7.44 -10.77
CA THR A 204 -3.91 -7.94 -11.96
C THR A 204 -2.42 -7.55 -11.93
N ASP A 205 -1.64 -7.94 -12.96
CA ASP A 205 -0.22 -7.55 -13.05
C ASP A 205 -0.02 -6.05 -13.18
N ASP A 206 -0.95 -5.40 -13.88
CA ASP A 206 -0.91 -3.98 -14.19
C ASP A 206 -1.57 -3.15 -13.08
N ASP A 207 -1.71 -3.71 -11.88
CA ASP A 207 -2.21 -3.00 -10.71
C ASP A 207 -1.11 -2.83 -9.66
N TRP A 208 -1.24 -1.81 -8.84
CA TRP A 208 -0.54 -1.69 -7.57
C TRP A 208 -1.54 -1.84 -6.42
N LEU A 209 -1.15 -2.61 -5.42
CA LEU A 209 -1.81 -2.63 -4.12
C LEU A 209 -1.24 -1.48 -3.28
N VAL A 210 -2.11 -0.61 -2.78
CA VAL A 210 -1.77 0.48 -1.88
C VAL A 210 -2.41 0.23 -0.53
N MET A 211 -1.64 0.32 0.55
CA MET A 211 -2.09 0.00 1.89
C MET A 211 -1.77 1.12 2.88
N ALA A 212 -2.58 1.23 3.93
CA ALA A 212 -2.26 2.07 5.07
C ALA A 212 -2.67 1.37 6.37
N LEU A 213 -1.93 1.63 7.44
CA LEU A 213 -2.25 1.19 8.80
C LEU A 213 -2.45 2.43 9.65
N THR A 214 -3.63 2.56 10.25
CA THR A 214 -3.99 3.70 11.11
C THR A 214 -4.27 3.22 12.51
N HIS A 215 -3.82 4.02 13.49
CA HIS A 215 -3.87 3.74 14.92
C HIS A 215 -4.94 4.57 15.62
#